data_AF-A0AB39IAN9-F1
#
_entry.id   AF-A0AB39IAN9-F1
#
_cell.length_a   1.000
_cell.length_b   1.000
_cell.length_c   1.000
_cell.angle_alpha   90.00
_cell.angle_beta   90.00
_cell.angle_gamma   90.00
#
_symmetry.space_group_name_H-M   'P 1'
#
loop_
_entity.id
_entity.type
_entity.pdbx_description
1 polymer ?
#
loop_
_entity_poly.entity_id
_entity_poly.type
_entity_poly.pdbx_seq_one_letter_code
_entity_poly.pdbx_strand_id
1 'polypeptide(L)'
;MYTEHKQTFIENWPETLLTLSFQSEGIELHERDVIAIGACTSEFMDAKRLLEKPPFSEQLRDDIEYILSKFTTPVFVRFGGVSYHEATIPRTNSVDDVIRQLSVSSHRVASYLWDCLQSSTPAWLFLRGWHDIPRWGEFRCFIKDGNVVGVSQYHCLEYFPFLTEHADEIRQQIIQFLQKLIPLLHMDSVVADIAITHQNGQYDTMLIELNPFIQRTDACLFSWLNGGDFNGRIRVNLSQADASAEKRRRPYLL
;
A
#
# COMPACT_ATOMS: atom_id res chain seq x y z
N MET A 1 -4.84 6.88 -15.00
CA MET A 1 -5.99 6.63 -14.09
C MET A 1 -5.61 5.44 -13.19
N TYR A 2 -6.16 5.31 -11.98
CA TYR A 2 -5.82 4.19 -11.09
C TYR A 2 -6.23 2.84 -11.72
N THR A 3 -7.44 2.82 -12.27
CA THR A 3 -8.12 1.64 -12.81
C THR A 3 -7.50 1.09 -14.09
N GLU A 4 -6.70 1.90 -14.81
CA GLU A 4 -5.81 1.41 -15.88
C GLU A 4 -4.79 0.37 -15.39
N HIS A 5 -4.48 0.41 -14.09
CA HIS A 5 -3.55 -0.50 -13.43
C HIS A 5 -4.26 -1.42 -12.42
N LYS A 6 -5.56 -1.67 -12.58
CA LYS A 6 -6.35 -2.48 -11.63
C LYS A 6 -5.81 -3.88 -11.36
N GLN A 7 -4.97 -4.43 -12.24
CA GLN A 7 -4.27 -5.68 -12.00
C GLN A 7 -3.39 -5.64 -10.73
N THR A 8 -2.98 -4.46 -10.26
CA THR A 8 -2.22 -4.31 -9.02
C THR A 8 -3.10 -4.28 -7.77
N PHE A 9 -4.43 -4.20 -7.90
CA PHE A 9 -5.35 -4.15 -6.76
C PHE A 9 -5.52 -5.54 -6.13
N ILE A 10 -5.68 -5.59 -4.81
CA ILE A 10 -5.69 -6.84 -4.02
C ILE A 10 -6.77 -7.82 -4.51
N GLU A 11 -7.96 -7.34 -4.87
CA GLU A 11 -9.05 -8.15 -5.38
C GLU A 11 -8.72 -8.88 -6.70
N ASN A 12 -7.65 -8.45 -7.39
CA ASN A 12 -7.17 -9.07 -8.64
C ASN A 12 -5.92 -9.93 -8.44
N TRP A 13 -5.47 -10.13 -7.19
CA TRP A 13 -4.31 -10.97 -6.90
C TRP A 13 -4.70 -12.46 -6.87
N PRO A 14 -3.89 -13.36 -7.45
CA PRO A 14 -4.08 -14.80 -7.32
C PRO A 14 -4.06 -15.25 -5.85
N GLU A 15 -4.83 -16.28 -5.49
CA GLU A 15 -4.83 -16.86 -4.14
C GLU A 15 -3.43 -17.25 -3.67
N THR A 16 -2.61 -17.80 -4.57
CA THR A 16 -1.22 -18.14 -4.28
C THR A 16 -0.38 -16.93 -3.89
N LEU A 17 -0.62 -15.77 -4.51
CA LEU A 17 0.07 -14.53 -4.16
C LEU A 17 -0.40 -13.98 -2.81
N LEU A 18 -1.70 -14.11 -2.51
CA LEU A 18 -2.27 -13.70 -1.21
C LEU A 18 -1.62 -14.46 -0.04
N THR A 19 -1.15 -15.69 -0.22
CA THR A 19 -0.42 -16.44 0.83
C THR A 19 0.91 -15.81 1.26
N LEU A 20 1.48 -14.91 0.45
CA LEU A 20 2.70 -14.15 0.78
C LEU A 20 2.40 -12.79 1.42
N SER A 21 1.14 -12.42 1.56
CA SER A 21 0.67 -11.14 2.08
C SER A 21 0.03 -11.32 3.46
N PHE A 22 -0.24 -10.19 4.11
CA PHE A 22 -1.05 -10.12 5.32
C PHE A 22 -2.45 -10.69 5.10
N GLN A 23 -3.00 -11.38 6.11
CA GLN A 23 -4.41 -11.78 6.14
C GLN A 23 -5.29 -10.56 5.86
N SER A 24 -6.07 -10.62 4.80
CA SER A 24 -6.94 -9.53 4.35
C SER A 24 -8.28 -10.11 3.93
N GLU A 25 -9.35 -9.49 4.40
CA GLU A 25 -10.71 -9.85 4.04
C GLU A 25 -11.34 -8.63 3.38
N GLY A 26 -12.00 -8.83 2.24
CA GLY A 26 -12.53 -7.75 1.44
C GLY A 26 -13.99 -7.95 1.05
N ILE A 27 -14.67 -6.82 0.84
CA ILE A 27 -16.02 -6.75 0.28
C ILE A 27 -16.03 -5.76 -0.88
N GLU A 28 -16.82 -6.06 -1.90
CA GLU A 28 -17.15 -5.10 -2.94
C GLU A 28 -18.12 -4.06 -2.35
N LEU A 29 -17.81 -2.78 -2.53
CA LEU A 29 -18.65 -1.69 -2.04
C LEU A 29 -19.78 -1.42 -3.02
N HIS A 30 -21.00 -1.31 -2.48
CA HIS A 30 -22.14 -0.81 -3.24
C HIS A 30 -21.89 0.65 -3.67
N GLU A 31 -22.37 1.04 -4.86
CA GLU A 31 -22.15 2.38 -5.42
C GLU A 31 -22.51 3.51 -4.45
N ARG A 32 -23.62 3.37 -3.72
CA ARG A 32 -24.05 4.32 -2.67
C ARG A 32 -22.97 4.57 -1.61
N ASP A 33 -22.27 3.51 -1.18
CA ASP A 33 -21.25 3.59 -0.13
C ASP A 33 -19.94 4.13 -0.71
N VAL A 34 -19.61 3.79 -1.96
CA VAL A 34 -18.52 4.44 -2.71
C VAL A 34 -18.74 5.96 -2.78
N ILE A 35 -19.95 6.40 -3.10
CA ILE A 35 -20.31 7.83 -3.14
C ILE A 35 -20.26 8.43 -1.74
N ALA A 36 -20.77 7.75 -0.72
CA ALA A 36 -20.73 8.23 0.66
C ALA A 36 -19.30 8.44 1.15
N ILE A 37 -18.39 7.48 0.91
CA ILE A 37 -16.97 7.61 1.27
C ILE A 37 -16.32 8.75 0.50
N GLY A 38 -16.49 8.80 -0.83
CA GLY A 38 -15.93 9.85 -1.68
C GLY A 38 -16.39 11.25 -1.26
N ALA A 39 -17.68 11.40 -0.91
CA ALA A 39 -18.28 12.66 -0.46
C ALA A 39 -17.76 13.18 0.89
N CYS A 40 -16.86 12.47 1.57
CA CYS A 40 -16.08 13.04 2.68
C CYS A 40 -15.04 14.07 2.24
N THR A 41 -14.76 14.16 0.94
CA THR A 41 -13.81 15.10 0.36
C THR A 41 -14.53 16.06 -0.58
N SER A 42 -14.31 17.37 -0.39
CA SER A 42 -14.98 18.46 -1.10
C SER A 42 -14.93 18.33 -2.62
N GLU A 43 -13.76 17.99 -3.15
CA GLU A 43 -13.50 17.88 -4.58
C GLU A 43 -14.35 16.78 -5.23
N PHE A 44 -14.64 15.71 -4.49
CA PHE A 44 -15.55 14.66 -4.95
C PHE A 44 -17.00 15.11 -4.93
N MET A 45 -17.42 15.83 -3.87
CA MET A 45 -18.77 16.40 -3.80
C MET A 45 -19.01 17.35 -4.97
N ASP A 46 -18.06 18.24 -5.26
CA ASP A 46 -18.12 19.18 -6.37
C ASP A 46 -18.20 18.44 -7.71
N ALA A 47 -17.33 17.43 -7.91
CA ALA A 47 -17.30 16.64 -9.13
C ALA A 47 -18.62 15.87 -9.38
N LYS A 48 -19.23 15.32 -8.32
CA LYS A 48 -20.55 14.65 -8.38
C LYS A 48 -21.74 15.62 -8.30
N ARG A 49 -21.51 16.92 -8.04
CA ARG A 49 -22.55 17.94 -7.79
C ARG A 49 -23.49 17.56 -6.64
N LEU A 50 -22.94 17.03 -5.56
CA LEU A 50 -23.70 16.67 -4.36
C LEU A 50 -23.93 17.92 -3.50
N LEU A 51 -25.18 18.13 -3.07
CA LEU A 51 -25.53 19.22 -2.14
C LEU A 51 -25.23 18.84 -0.68
N GLU A 52 -25.32 17.55 -0.37
CA GLU A 52 -25.05 16.99 0.94
C GLU A 52 -24.38 15.62 0.81
N LYS A 53 -23.61 15.23 1.84
CA LYS A 53 -23.00 13.91 1.90
C LYS A 53 -24.10 12.87 2.19
N PRO A 54 -24.26 11.83 1.34
CA PRO A 54 -25.19 10.75 1.65
C PRO A 54 -24.70 9.94 2.86
N PRO A 55 -25.63 9.37 3.65
CA PRO A 55 -25.26 8.51 4.77
C PRO A 55 -24.61 7.21 4.26
N PHE A 56 -23.76 6.62 5.09
CA PHE A 56 -23.37 5.22 4.90
C PHE A 56 -24.57 4.33 5.09
N SER A 57 -24.54 3.17 4.44
CA SER A 57 -25.63 2.23 4.57
C SER A 57 -25.52 1.29 5.75
N GLU A 58 -26.66 0.77 6.19
CA GLU A 58 -26.71 -0.29 7.21
C GLU A 58 -25.98 -1.55 6.74
N GLN A 59 -26.15 -1.94 5.47
CA GLN A 59 -25.45 -3.10 4.91
C GLN A 59 -23.92 -2.97 5.02
N LEU A 60 -23.36 -1.79 4.80
CA LEU A 60 -21.92 -1.58 4.97
C LEU A 60 -21.48 -1.86 6.41
N ARG A 61 -22.28 -1.47 7.41
CA ARG A 61 -21.99 -1.76 8.82
C ARG A 61 -22.04 -3.26 9.10
N ASP A 62 -23.08 -3.94 8.60
CA ASP A 62 -23.23 -5.40 8.76
C ASP A 62 -22.06 -6.15 8.10
N ASP A 63 -21.63 -5.72 6.90
CA ASP A 63 -20.51 -6.33 6.19
C ASP A 63 -19.18 -6.12 6.93
N ILE A 64 -18.95 -4.91 7.48
CA ILE A 64 -17.78 -4.61 8.30
C ILE A 64 -17.78 -5.47 9.58
N GLU A 65 -18.92 -5.61 10.25
CA GLU A 65 -19.06 -6.45 11.44
C GLU A 65 -18.75 -7.92 11.11
N TYR A 66 -19.30 -8.42 10.01
CA TYR A 66 -19.01 -9.77 9.53
C TYR A 66 -17.52 -9.98 9.25
N ILE A 67 -16.86 -9.05 8.55
CA ILE A 67 -15.42 -9.17 8.30
C ILE A 67 -14.62 -9.13 9.61
N LEU A 68 -14.92 -8.18 10.51
CA LEU A 68 -14.22 -8.06 11.80
C LEU A 68 -14.30 -9.34 12.62
N SER A 69 -15.42 -10.09 12.53
CA SER A 69 -15.58 -11.37 13.22
C SER A 69 -14.55 -12.44 12.83
N LYS A 70 -13.88 -12.28 11.68
CA LYS A 70 -12.83 -13.19 11.18
C LYS A 70 -11.44 -12.88 11.73
N PHE A 71 -11.27 -11.78 12.45
CA PHE A 71 -9.98 -11.36 13.00
C PHE A 71 -9.95 -11.48 14.52
N THR A 72 -8.83 -11.98 15.03
CA THR A 72 -8.52 -11.98 16.48
C THR A 72 -7.59 -10.82 16.85
N THR A 73 -6.99 -10.16 15.86
CA THR A 73 -6.12 -8.99 16.01
C THR A 73 -6.83 -7.74 15.49
N PRO A 74 -6.41 -6.53 15.91
CA PRO A 74 -6.84 -5.30 15.28
C PRO A 74 -6.58 -5.33 13.77
N VAL A 75 -7.34 -4.54 13.01
CA VAL A 75 -7.24 -4.45 11.55
C VAL A 75 -6.87 -3.03 11.10
N PHE A 76 -6.28 -2.96 9.92
CA PHE A 76 -6.00 -1.77 9.12
C PHE A 76 -6.99 -1.68 7.96
N VAL A 77 -7.54 -0.48 7.73
CA VAL A 77 -8.52 -0.21 6.67
C VAL A 77 -7.83 0.25 5.41
N ARG A 78 -8.12 -0.38 4.27
CA ARG A 78 -7.64 0.07 2.94
C ARG A 78 -8.62 -0.27 1.84
N PHE A 79 -8.33 0.22 0.64
CA PHE A 79 -8.99 -0.19 -0.59
C PHE A 79 -8.04 -1.04 -1.45
N GLY A 80 -8.55 -1.54 -2.57
CA GLY A 80 -7.78 -2.34 -3.53
C GLY A 80 -6.44 -1.71 -3.90
N GLY A 81 -6.43 -0.48 -4.41
CA GLY A 81 -5.23 0.22 -4.87
C GLY A 81 -4.72 1.38 -4.01
N VAL A 82 -5.38 1.71 -2.90
CA VAL A 82 -5.00 2.88 -2.06
C VAL A 82 -5.30 2.67 -0.57
N SER A 83 -4.61 3.46 0.26
CA SER A 83 -4.86 3.64 1.69
C SER A 83 -4.90 5.13 2.07
N TYR A 84 -5.38 5.46 3.27
CA TYR A 84 -5.56 6.85 3.74
C TYR A 84 -4.26 7.63 4.03
N HIS A 85 -3.10 6.97 4.05
CA HIS A 85 -1.78 7.52 4.38
C HIS A 85 -1.76 8.30 5.71
N GLU A 86 -1.81 9.64 5.71
CA GLU A 86 -1.53 10.49 6.89
C GLU A 86 -2.65 10.53 7.95
N ALA A 87 -3.91 10.41 7.53
CA ALA A 87 -5.06 10.52 8.43
C ALA A 87 -5.64 9.13 8.79
N THR A 88 -4.75 8.14 8.91
CA THR A 88 -5.14 6.75 9.16
C THR A 88 -5.20 6.46 10.65
N ILE A 89 -6.34 5.96 11.13
CA ILE A 89 -6.48 5.19 12.35
C ILE A 89 -5.64 3.93 12.14
N PRO A 90 -4.50 3.77 12.83
CA PRO A 90 -3.54 2.73 12.49
C PRO A 90 -4.15 1.33 12.61
N ARG A 91 -4.86 1.09 13.71
CA ARG A 91 -5.48 -0.19 13.99
C ARG A 91 -6.78 -0.04 14.76
N THR A 92 -7.77 -0.87 14.44
CA THR A 92 -9.05 -0.91 15.14
C THR A 92 -9.64 -2.31 15.18
N ASN A 93 -10.57 -2.56 16.10
CA ASN A 93 -11.38 -3.77 16.21
C ASN A 93 -12.89 -3.46 16.24
N SER A 94 -13.31 -2.23 15.92
CA SER A 94 -14.72 -1.81 16.02
C SER A 94 -15.28 -1.28 14.71
N VAL A 95 -16.55 -1.59 14.46
CA VAL A 95 -17.29 -1.07 13.29
C VAL A 95 -17.26 0.45 13.27
N ASP A 96 -17.47 1.09 14.42
CA ASP A 96 -17.53 2.56 14.51
C ASP A 96 -16.21 3.25 14.18
N ASP A 97 -15.07 2.66 14.54
CA ASP A 97 -13.77 3.18 14.13
C ASP A 97 -13.51 2.98 12.64
N VAL A 98 -13.94 1.84 12.06
CA VAL A 98 -13.86 1.64 10.60
C VAL A 98 -14.72 2.69 9.89
N ILE A 99 -15.95 2.92 10.33
CA ILE A 99 -16.82 3.98 9.79
C ILE A 99 -16.18 5.36 10.00
N ARG A 100 -15.55 5.61 11.15
CA ARG A 100 -14.80 6.86 11.39
C ARG A 100 -13.66 7.02 10.40
N GLN A 101 -12.90 5.96 10.12
CA GLN A 101 -11.84 5.97 9.11
C GLN A 101 -12.39 6.26 7.72
N LEU A 102 -13.49 5.59 7.34
CA LEU A 102 -14.19 5.83 6.07
C LEU A 102 -14.75 7.24 5.96
N SER A 103 -14.95 7.91 7.09
CA SER A 103 -15.42 9.30 7.15
C SER A 103 -14.31 10.34 7.01
N VAL A 104 -13.04 9.93 7.04
CA VAL A 104 -11.89 10.85 6.91
C VAL A 104 -11.81 11.39 5.50
N SER A 105 -11.68 12.71 5.35
CA SER A 105 -11.38 13.33 4.06
C SER A 105 -9.99 12.90 3.58
N SER A 106 -9.90 12.38 2.35
CA SER A 106 -8.65 11.99 1.73
C SER A 106 -8.73 12.16 0.23
N HIS A 107 -7.97 13.12 -0.31
CA HIS A 107 -7.87 13.34 -1.76
C HIS A 107 -7.49 12.07 -2.52
N ARG A 108 -6.56 11.26 -1.96
CA ARG A 108 -6.12 10.00 -2.57
C ARG A 108 -7.26 8.99 -2.69
N VAL A 109 -8.01 8.77 -1.60
CA VAL A 109 -9.16 7.85 -1.60
C VAL A 109 -10.28 8.38 -2.49
N ALA A 110 -10.63 9.66 -2.38
CA ALA A 110 -11.66 10.27 -3.20
C ALA A 110 -11.34 10.19 -4.70
N SER A 111 -10.09 10.46 -5.09
CA SER A 111 -9.63 10.35 -6.48
C SER A 111 -9.68 8.91 -7.00
N TYR A 112 -9.28 7.94 -6.17
CA TYR A 112 -9.41 6.51 -6.49
C TYR A 112 -10.86 6.08 -6.68
N LEU A 113 -11.76 6.41 -5.74
CA LEU A 113 -13.17 6.04 -5.82
C LEU A 113 -13.88 6.73 -6.99
N TRP A 114 -13.51 7.98 -7.29
CA TRP A 114 -14.00 8.68 -8.48
C TRP A 114 -13.61 7.95 -9.75
N ASP A 115 -12.35 7.52 -9.86
CA ASP A 115 -11.84 6.76 -11.00
C ASP A 115 -12.54 5.40 -11.17
N CYS A 116 -12.79 4.69 -10.06
CA CYS A 116 -13.61 3.47 -10.04
C CYS A 116 -15.00 3.71 -10.62
N LEU A 117 -15.70 4.77 -10.17
CA LEU A 117 -17.03 5.10 -10.67
C LEU A 117 -17.04 5.47 -12.17
N GLN A 118 -16.08 6.29 -12.62
CA GLN A 118 -16.01 6.74 -14.02
C GLN A 118 -15.67 5.60 -14.99
N SER A 119 -14.87 4.64 -14.55
CA SER A 119 -14.45 3.49 -15.36
C SER A 119 -15.34 2.26 -15.19
N SER A 120 -16.38 2.33 -14.34
CA SER A 120 -17.19 1.18 -13.93
C SER A 120 -16.35 0.01 -13.39
N THR A 121 -15.23 0.33 -12.72
CA THR A 121 -14.41 -0.65 -12.01
C THR A 121 -14.93 -0.79 -10.58
N PRO A 122 -15.28 -2.01 -10.12
CA PRO A 122 -15.70 -2.23 -8.74
C PRO A 122 -14.69 -1.70 -7.73
N ALA A 123 -15.17 -1.03 -6.68
CA ALA A 123 -14.33 -0.57 -5.58
C ALA A 123 -14.45 -1.55 -4.41
N TRP A 124 -13.32 -2.00 -3.87
CA TRP A 124 -13.28 -2.93 -2.75
C TRP A 124 -12.78 -2.27 -1.48
N LEU A 125 -13.42 -2.60 -0.35
CA LEU A 125 -12.94 -2.30 1.00
C LEU A 125 -12.27 -3.55 1.56
N PHE A 126 -11.06 -3.40 2.09
CA PHE A 126 -10.32 -4.47 2.77
C PHE A 126 -10.03 -4.10 4.22
N LEU A 127 -10.29 -5.06 5.11
CA LEU A 127 -9.76 -5.08 6.46
C LEU A 127 -8.59 -6.07 6.50
N ARG A 128 -7.41 -5.54 6.81
CA ARG A 128 -6.15 -6.30 6.86
C ARG A 128 -5.73 -6.47 8.31
N GLY A 129 -5.33 -7.67 8.71
CA GLY A 129 -4.78 -7.91 10.05
C GLY A 129 -3.60 -6.97 10.34
N TRP A 130 -3.60 -6.35 11.52
CA TRP A 130 -2.55 -5.42 11.93
C TRP A 130 -1.25 -6.17 12.24
N HIS A 131 -0.14 -5.65 11.71
CA HIS A 131 1.21 -6.08 12.04
C HIS A 131 2.06 -4.85 12.35
N ASP A 132 2.85 -4.94 13.42
CA ASP A 132 3.81 -3.90 13.76
C ASP A 132 5.04 -4.02 12.83
N ILE A 133 5.01 -3.22 11.76
CA ILE A 133 6.11 -3.14 10.79
C ILE A 133 7.04 -2.00 11.24
N PRO A 134 8.31 -2.29 11.57
CA PRO A 134 9.25 -1.23 11.85
C PRO A 134 9.52 -0.43 10.57
N ARG A 135 9.63 0.91 10.67
CA ARG A 135 9.89 1.76 9.50
C ARG A 135 11.14 1.36 8.72
N TRP A 136 12.19 0.86 9.38
CA TRP A 136 13.38 0.38 8.68
C TRP A 136 13.09 -0.83 7.78
N GLY A 137 12.05 -1.61 8.10
CA GLY A 137 11.74 -2.89 7.48
C GLY A 137 10.91 -2.80 6.21
N GLU A 138 10.53 -1.60 5.77
CA GLU A 138 9.78 -1.45 4.52
C GLU A 138 10.74 -1.26 3.33
N PHE A 139 10.57 -2.10 2.30
CA PHE A 139 11.34 -2.03 1.07
C PHE A 139 10.42 -1.98 -0.14
N ARG A 140 10.85 -1.22 -1.15
CA ARG A 140 10.23 -1.14 -2.46
C ARG A 140 11.09 -1.86 -3.49
N CYS A 141 10.53 -2.91 -4.09
CA CYS A 141 11.18 -3.76 -5.06
C CYS A 141 10.65 -3.46 -6.47
N PHE A 142 11.54 -3.10 -7.38
CA PHE A 142 11.24 -2.79 -8.78
C PHE A 142 11.46 -4.05 -9.61
N ILE A 143 10.39 -4.58 -10.20
CA ILE A 143 10.41 -5.79 -11.02
C ILE A 143 9.96 -5.40 -12.43
N LYS A 144 10.76 -5.75 -13.42
CA LYS A 144 10.51 -5.45 -14.83
C LYS A 144 10.84 -6.68 -15.68
N ASP A 145 9.92 -7.05 -16.55
CA ASP A 145 10.04 -8.20 -17.45
C ASP A 145 10.49 -9.47 -16.70
N GLY A 146 9.89 -9.72 -15.52
CA GLY A 146 10.17 -10.86 -14.65
C GLY A 146 11.47 -10.77 -13.84
N ASN A 147 12.21 -9.65 -13.92
CA ASN A 147 13.52 -9.48 -13.28
C ASN A 147 13.52 -8.36 -12.24
N VAL A 148 14.22 -8.56 -11.13
CA VAL A 148 14.45 -7.50 -10.13
C VAL A 148 15.46 -6.50 -10.70
N VAL A 149 15.00 -5.28 -10.98
CA VAL A 149 15.84 -4.19 -11.52
C VAL A 149 16.33 -3.23 -10.43
N GLY A 150 15.79 -3.31 -9.22
CA GLY A 150 16.30 -2.58 -8.06
C GLY A 150 15.46 -2.80 -6.81
N VAL A 151 16.05 -2.56 -5.65
CA VAL A 151 15.33 -2.54 -4.37
C VAL A 151 15.77 -1.33 -3.58
N SER A 152 14.83 -0.59 -3.01
CA SER A 152 15.10 0.59 -2.18
C SER A 152 14.52 0.39 -0.79
N GLN A 153 15.15 0.93 0.26
CA GLN A 153 14.41 1.22 1.48
C GLN A 153 13.24 2.16 1.14
N TYR A 154 12.06 1.91 1.69
CA TYR A 154 10.86 2.69 1.39
C TYR A 154 10.96 4.12 1.94
N HIS A 155 11.31 4.24 3.22
CA HIS A 155 11.51 5.52 3.91
C HIS A 155 12.89 6.12 3.56
N CYS A 156 13.04 6.50 2.29
CA CYS A 156 14.29 6.93 1.66
C CYS A 156 14.86 8.26 2.18
N LEU A 157 14.11 8.99 3.02
CA LEU A 157 14.55 10.22 3.66
C LEU A 157 15.17 9.98 5.05
N GLU A 158 15.20 8.74 5.53
CA GLU A 158 15.66 8.38 6.87
C GLU A 158 16.92 7.52 6.81
N TYR A 159 17.72 7.55 7.89
CA TYR A 159 18.84 6.66 8.10
C TYR A 159 18.49 5.71 9.25
N PHE A 160 18.63 4.41 9.02
CA PHE A 160 18.36 3.38 10.01
C PHE A 160 19.64 2.58 10.28
N PRO A 161 20.34 2.81 11.43
CA PRO A 161 21.53 2.06 11.79
C PRO A 161 21.34 0.53 11.73
N PHE A 162 20.14 0.07 12.10
CA PHE A 162 19.75 -1.34 12.04
C PHE A 162 19.99 -1.97 10.65
N LEU A 163 19.74 -1.23 9.56
CA LEU A 163 19.96 -1.74 8.20
C LEU A 163 21.44 -1.94 7.87
N THR A 164 22.32 -1.13 8.44
CA THR A 164 23.77 -1.26 8.28
C THR A 164 24.31 -2.38 9.19
N GLU A 165 23.80 -2.47 10.42
CA GLU A 165 24.20 -3.47 11.42
C GLU A 165 23.80 -4.90 11.02
N HIS A 166 22.69 -5.06 10.30
CA HIS A 166 22.13 -6.36 9.87
C HIS A 166 22.08 -6.51 8.35
N ALA A 167 23.01 -5.88 7.64
CA ALA A 167 22.94 -5.75 6.18
C ALA A 167 22.86 -7.10 5.44
N ASP A 168 23.58 -8.12 5.91
CA ASP A 168 23.59 -9.45 5.29
C ASP A 168 22.29 -10.21 5.53
N GLU A 169 21.76 -10.18 6.75
CA GLU A 169 20.48 -10.81 7.10
C GLU A 169 19.34 -10.18 6.31
N ILE A 170 19.26 -8.85 6.28
CA ILE A 170 18.23 -8.12 5.52
C ILE A 170 18.33 -8.43 4.03
N ARG A 171 19.54 -8.42 3.46
CA ARG A 171 19.77 -8.79 2.07
C ARG A 171 19.28 -10.21 1.78
N GLN A 172 19.55 -11.17 2.67
CA GLN A 172 19.09 -12.54 2.51
C GLN A 172 17.56 -12.64 2.57
N GLN A 173 16.90 -11.94 3.50
CA GLN A 173 15.43 -11.90 3.59
C GLN A 173 14.80 -11.38 2.29
N ILE A 174 15.30 -10.26 1.76
CA ILE A 174 14.82 -9.67 0.50
C ILE A 174 14.98 -10.67 -0.65
N ILE A 175 16.17 -11.26 -0.82
CA ILE A 175 16.44 -12.19 -1.94
C ILE A 175 15.55 -13.43 -1.85
N GLN A 176 15.46 -14.05 -0.67
CA GLN A 176 14.66 -15.26 -0.48
C GLN A 176 13.17 -14.99 -0.69
N PHE A 177 12.68 -13.84 -0.22
CA PHE A 177 11.29 -13.46 -0.44
C PHE A 177 11.01 -13.19 -1.92
N LEU A 178 11.88 -12.45 -2.62
CA LEU A 178 11.71 -12.17 -4.05
C LEU A 178 11.77 -13.44 -4.91
N GLN A 179 12.59 -14.42 -4.54
CA GLN A 179 12.60 -15.74 -5.20
C GLN A 179 11.28 -16.50 -5.08
N LYS A 180 10.54 -16.30 -3.98
CA LYS A 180 9.20 -16.87 -3.78
C LYS A 180 8.11 -16.03 -4.46
N LEU A 181 8.26 -14.70 -4.42
CA LEU A 181 7.27 -13.75 -4.94
C LEU A 181 7.18 -13.79 -6.46
N ILE A 182 8.31 -13.70 -7.17
CA ILE A 182 8.34 -13.51 -8.62
C ILE A 182 7.56 -14.60 -9.38
N PRO A 183 7.71 -15.91 -9.07
CA PRO A 183 6.95 -16.97 -9.75
C PRO A 183 5.43 -16.91 -9.52
N LEU A 184 4.97 -16.17 -8.50
CA LEU A 184 3.56 -16.06 -8.12
C LEU A 184 2.91 -14.76 -8.62
N LEU A 185 3.68 -13.85 -9.22
CA LEU A 185 3.15 -12.64 -9.83
C LEU A 185 2.39 -12.98 -11.11
N HIS A 186 1.21 -12.38 -11.27
CA HIS A 186 0.41 -12.44 -12.51
C HIS A 186 0.73 -11.29 -13.48
N MET A 187 1.77 -10.50 -13.20
CA MET A 187 2.23 -9.38 -14.00
C MET A 187 3.76 -9.44 -14.13
N ASP A 188 4.28 -9.21 -15.34
CA ASP A 188 5.72 -9.26 -15.60
C ASP A 188 6.47 -8.02 -15.08
N SER A 189 5.78 -6.88 -14.99
CA SER A 189 6.35 -5.61 -14.53
C SER A 189 5.49 -4.98 -13.44
N VAL A 190 6.05 -4.84 -12.24
CA VAL A 190 5.37 -4.34 -11.06
C VAL A 190 6.37 -3.72 -10.08
N VAL A 191 5.90 -2.84 -9.21
CA VAL A 191 6.62 -2.38 -8.04
C VAL A 191 5.99 -3.03 -6.81
N ALA A 192 6.72 -3.89 -6.13
CA ALA A 192 6.25 -4.60 -4.95
C ALA A 192 6.80 -3.95 -3.68
N ASP A 193 5.91 -3.51 -2.79
CA ASP A 193 6.29 -3.06 -1.46
C ASP A 193 6.23 -4.26 -0.50
N ILE A 194 7.32 -4.51 0.22
CA ILE A 194 7.47 -5.64 1.15
C ILE A 194 7.80 -5.13 2.55
N ALA A 195 7.34 -5.86 3.56
CA ALA A 195 7.65 -5.65 4.96
C ALA A 195 8.62 -6.72 5.43
N ILE A 196 9.66 -6.33 6.14
CA ILE A 196 10.52 -7.20 6.92
C ILE A 196 10.30 -6.84 8.39
N THR A 197 9.93 -7.83 9.19
CA THR A 197 9.82 -7.67 10.64
C THR A 197 10.91 -8.48 11.31
N HIS A 198 11.33 -8.06 12.50
CA HIS A 198 12.28 -8.78 13.33
C HIS A 198 11.74 -8.82 14.76
N GLN A 199 11.17 -9.97 15.15
CA GLN A 199 10.55 -10.17 16.46
C GLN A 199 11.12 -11.43 17.11
N ASN A 200 11.50 -11.33 18.39
CA ASN A 200 12.06 -12.45 19.16
C ASN A 200 13.25 -13.15 18.48
N GLY A 201 14.09 -12.38 17.76
CA GLY A 201 15.25 -12.91 17.04
C GLY A 201 14.92 -13.65 15.74
N GLN A 202 13.69 -13.53 15.23
CA GLN A 202 13.25 -14.14 13.99
C GLN A 202 12.83 -13.07 12.98
N TYR A 203 13.24 -13.27 11.74
CA TYR A 203 12.80 -12.44 10.62
C TYR A 203 11.57 -13.05 9.98
N ASP A 204 10.66 -12.18 9.54
CA ASP A 204 9.54 -12.54 8.68
C ASP A 204 9.38 -11.49 7.58
N THR A 205 9.01 -11.93 6.38
CA THR A 205 8.86 -11.06 5.21
C THR A 205 7.51 -11.26 4.54
N MET A 206 6.78 -10.17 4.31
CA MET A 206 5.42 -10.18 3.75
C MET A 206 5.28 -9.15 2.63
N LEU A 207 4.42 -9.44 1.66
CA LEU A 207 4.00 -8.50 0.62
C LEU A 207 3.00 -7.50 1.21
N ILE A 208 3.28 -6.20 1.08
CA ILE A 208 2.39 -5.12 1.52
C ILE A 208 1.44 -4.72 0.39
N GLU A 209 1.99 -4.44 -0.78
CA GLU A 209 1.28 -3.81 -1.89
C GLU A 209 1.98 -4.08 -3.23
N LEU A 210 1.19 -4.13 -4.30
CA LEU A 210 1.67 -4.05 -5.68
C LEU A 210 1.25 -2.71 -6.25
N ASN A 211 2.21 -2.04 -6.90
CA ASN A 211 2.04 -0.75 -7.57
C ASN A 211 2.45 -0.91 -9.04
N PRO A 212 1.89 -0.10 -9.95
CA PRO A 212 2.28 -0.16 -11.35
C PRO A 212 3.74 0.25 -11.55
N PHE A 213 4.44 -0.41 -12.48
CA PHE A 213 5.79 -0.04 -12.91
C PHE A 213 5.74 1.18 -13.84
N ILE A 214 5.49 2.35 -13.27
CA ILE A 214 5.35 3.62 -14.00
C ILE A 214 6.01 4.76 -13.23
N GLN A 215 6.33 5.85 -13.94
CA GLN A 215 6.97 7.04 -13.37
C GLN A 215 6.18 7.71 -12.23
N ARG A 216 4.86 7.45 -12.12
CA ARG A 216 4.01 7.97 -11.03
C ARG A 216 4.29 7.27 -9.69
N THR A 217 4.77 6.04 -9.69
CA THR A 217 5.13 5.31 -8.47
C THR A 217 6.45 5.88 -7.92
N ASP A 218 6.53 6.24 -6.64
CA ASP A 218 7.77 6.81 -6.09
C ASP A 218 8.97 5.86 -6.28
N ALA A 219 10.05 6.38 -6.85
CA ALA A 219 11.28 5.63 -7.11
C ALA A 219 12.11 5.39 -5.83
N CYS A 220 11.76 6.00 -4.69
CA CYS A 220 12.54 5.98 -3.45
C CYS A 220 14.02 6.30 -3.74
N LEU A 221 15.00 5.47 -3.41
CA LEU A 221 16.43 5.74 -3.67
C LEU A 221 16.87 5.58 -5.15
N PHE A 222 15.94 5.37 -6.07
CA PHE A 222 16.16 5.42 -7.51
C PHE A 222 15.57 6.69 -8.12
N SER A 223 15.73 6.82 -9.43
CA SER A 223 15.15 7.84 -10.27
C SER A 223 14.48 7.19 -11.48
N TRP A 224 13.38 7.76 -11.94
CA TRP A 224 12.75 7.43 -13.23
C TRP A 224 13.30 8.25 -14.40
N LEU A 225 14.16 9.25 -14.13
CA LEU A 225 14.70 10.13 -15.17
C LEU A 225 15.49 9.33 -16.22
N ASN A 226 15.33 9.70 -17.49
CA ASN A 226 16.02 9.07 -18.63
C ASN A 226 15.82 7.54 -18.72
N GLY A 227 14.63 7.03 -18.37
CA GLY A 227 14.33 5.59 -18.37
C GLY A 227 14.71 4.87 -17.07
N GLY A 228 15.27 5.62 -16.11
CA GLY A 228 15.56 5.22 -14.75
C GLY A 228 16.98 4.71 -14.53
N ASP A 229 17.48 4.86 -13.29
CA ASP A 229 18.85 4.48 -12.89
C ASP A 229 18.90 3.12 -12.18
N PHE A 230 17.93 2.27 -12.47
CA PHE A 230 17.80 0.90 -11.97
C PHE A 230 19.02 0.06 -12.39
N ASN A 231 19.70 -0.52 -11.40
CA ASN A 231 20.99 -1.21 -11.60
C ASN A 231 21.07 -2.57 -10.89
N GLY A 232 19.91 -3.15 -10.54
CA GLY A 232 19.78 -4.44 -9.86
C GLY A 232 20.20 -4.44 -8.40
N ARG A 233 20.64 -3.30 -7.83
CA ARG A 233 21.15 -3.23 -6.46
C ARG A 233 20.04 -3.01 -5.44
N ILE A 234 20.33 -3.41 -4.21
CA ILE A 234 19.61 -2.96 -3.01
C ILE A 234 20.26 -1.63 -2.58
N ARG A 235 19.45 -0.57 -2.45
CA ARG A 235 19.87 0.76 -1.99
C ARG A 235 19.23 1.05 -0.64
N VAL A 236 20.07 1.45 0.31
CA VAL A 236 19.69 1.96 1.63
C VAL A 236 20.57 3.18 1.94
N ASN A 237 20.12 4.08 2.80
CA ASN A 237 20.98 5.16 3.29
C ASN A 237 21.99 4.57 4.28
N LEU A 238 23.28 4.78 4.07
CA LEU A 238 24.35 4.21 4.90
C LEU A 238 24.78 5.16 6.03
N SER A 239 24.30 6.40 6.00
CA SER A 239 24.61 7.42 6.98
C SER A 239 23.51 8.48 7.07
N GLN A 240 23.55 9.27 8.15
CA GLN A 240 22.71 10.46 8.28
C GLN A 240 22.98 11.48 7.15
N ALA A 241 24.21 11.51 6.61
CA ALA A 241 24.57 12.40 5.51
C ALA A 241 23.87 12.02 4.20
N ASP A 242 23.73 10.72 3.92
CA ASP A 242 23.00 10.21 2.75
C ASP A 242 21.52 10.56 2.84
N ALA A 243 20.88 10.26 3.98
CA ALA A 243 19.48 10.61 4.22
C ALA A 243 19.23 12.14 4.09
N SER A 244 20.15 12.95 4.60
CA SER A 244 20.09 14.40 4.46
C SER A 244 20.30 14.88 3.02
N ALA A 245 21.10 14.16 2.22
CA ALA A 245 21.26 14.44 0.80
C ALA A 245 19.97 14.14 0.02
N GLU A 246 19.28 13.05 0.35
CA GLU A 246 17.98 12.72 -0.26
C GLU A 246 16.90 13.76 0.08
N LYS A 247 16.84 14.23 1.34
CA LYS A 247 15.97 15.35 1.74
C LYS A 247 16.22 16.61 0.91
N ARG A 248 17.49 16.95 0.64
CA ARG A 248 17.84 18.11 -0.20
C ARG A 248 17.46 17.93 -1.67
N ARG A 249 17.50 16.70 -2.19
CA ARG A 249 17.09 16.39 -3.57
C ARG A 249 15.57 16.44 -3.75
N ARG A 250 14.80 16.23 -2.67
CA ARG A 250 13.34 16.07 -2.69
C ARG A 250 12.66 17.00 -1.68
N PRO A 251 12.81 18.33 -1.80
CA PRO A 251 12.24 19.27 -0.84
C PRO A 251 10.71 19.25 -0.81
N TYR A 252 10.06 18.69 -1.85
CA TYR A 252 8.60 18.57 -1.97
C TYR A 252 8.02 17.35 -1.23
N LEU A 253 8.85 16.48 -0.65
CA LEU A 253 8.43 15.34 0.17
C LEU A 253 8.54 15.64 1.69
N LEU A 254 8.88 16.88 2.05
CA LEU A 254 8.98 17.38 3.42
C LEU A 254 7.85 18.37 3.67
#